data_AF-A0A2E1X722-F1
#
_entry.id   AF-A0A2E1X722-F1
#
_cell.length_a   1.000
_cell.length_b   1.000
_cell.length_c   1.000
_cell.angle_alpha   90.00
_cell.angle_beta   90.00
_cell.angle_gamma   90.00
#
_symmetry.space_group_name_H-M   'P 1'
#
loop_
_entity.id
_entity.type
_entity.pdbx_description
1 polymer ?
#
loop_
_entity_poly.entity_id
_entity_poly.type
_entity_poly.pdbx_seq_one_letter_code
_entity_poly.pdbx_strand_id
1 'polypeptide(L)'
;MKHFSLITLFVSGTCLLTCMAVAAPLPGDVAFATPVRLEADGVPIDVTIGHAAPYLIDFDGDGLRDLLVGEFGKGKFPKERLPERLREKDSSYNEGKLRIYRNVGTNQSPLFKDFEYLRAGREYASIPTT
;
A
#
# COMPACT_ATOMS: atom_id res chain seq x y z
N MET A 1 46.89 -57.63 29.33
CA MET A 1 47.24 -56.33 28.73
C MET A 1 46.14 -55.94 27.76
N LYS A 2 45.45 -54.80 28.02
CA LYS A 2 44.77 -53.88 27.08
C LYS A 2 43.75 -54.49 26.07
N HIS A 3 42.47 -54.13 25.95
CA HIS A 3 41.53 -53.20 26.61
C HIS A 3 40.11 -53.55 26.09
N PHE A 4 39.08 -53.43 26.96
CA PHE A 4 37.72 -52.84 26.77
C PHE A 4 36.94 -53.06 25.45
N SER A 5 35.62 -53.26 25.40
CA SER A 5 34.54 -52.79 26.26
C SER A 5 33.22 -53.53 25.94
N LEU A 6 32.40 -53.76 26.96
CA LEU A 6 31.03 -54.27 26.90
C LEU A 6 30.09 -53.08 27.08
N ILE A 7 29.23 -52.75 26.11
CA ILE A 7 27.96 -52.04 26.36
C ILE A 7 26.90 -52.57 25.39
N THR A 8 26.01 -53.39 25.91
CA THR A 8 24.68 -53.62 25.36
C THR A 8 23.73 -52.65 26.06
N LEU A 9 23.01 -51.81 25.33
CA LEU A 9 21.75 -51.25 25.81
C LEU A 9 20.75 -51.21 24.64
N PHE A 10 19.79 -52.12 24.69
CA PHE A 10 18.53 -52.00 23.96
C PHE A 10 17.70 -50.91 24.65
N VAL A 11 17.27 -49.88 23.91
CA VAL A 11 16.08 -49.11 24.26
C VAL A 11 15.22 -48.96 23.03
N SER A 12 14.14 -49.73 23.05
CA SER A 12 12.93 -49.59 22.26
C SER A 12 12.42 -48.16 22.29
N GLY A 13 12.11 -47.61 21.12
CA GLY A 13 11.47 -46.31 21.01
C GLY A 13 10.95 -46.09 19.60
N THR A 14 9.86 -46.78 19.24
CA THR A 14 8.99 -46.40 18.14
C THR A 14 8.62 -44.94 18.33
N CYS A 15 9.27 -44.04 17.57
CA CYS A 15 8.84 -42.67 17.47
C CYS A 15 7.56 -42.68 16.64
N LEU A 16 6.44 -42.90 17.32
CA LEU A 16 5.12 -42.63 16.77
C LEU A 16 5.07 -41.11 16.57
N LEU A 17 5.45 -40.68 15.37
CA LEU A 17 5.25 -39.32 14.92
C LEU A 17 3.74 -39.12 14.81
N THR A 18 3.10 -38.79 15.94
CA THR A 18 1.74 -38.28 15.92
C THR A 18 1.82 -36.93 15.23
N CYS A 19 1.56 -36.93 13.92
CA CYS A 19 1.06 -35.76 13.24
C CYS A 19 -0.25 -35.38 13.93
N MET A 20 -0.17 -34.59 15.00
CA MET A 20 -1.29 -33.76 15.37
C MET A 20 -1.45 -32.79 14.21
N ALA A 21 -2.37 -33.12 13.31
CA ALA A 21 -2.96 -32.11 12.46
C ALA A 21 -3.52 -31.06 13.41
N VAL A 22 -2.79 -29.96 13.58
CA VAL A 22 -3.38 -28.74 14.10
C VAL A 22 -4.41 -28.39 13.04
N ALA A 23 -5.68 -28.69 13.32
CA ALA A 23 -6.78 -28.16 12.54
C ALA A 23 -6.63 -26.65 12.60
N ALA A 24 -6.12 -26.05 11.52
CA ALA A 24 -6.18 -24.61 11.36
C ALA A 24 -7.64 -24.23 11.59
N PRO A 25 -7.95 -23.27 12.48
CA PRO A 25 -9.32 -22.83 12.64
C PRO A 25 -9.86 -22.52 11.25
N LEU A 26 -11.00 -23.14 10.91
CA LEU A 26 -11.77 -22.78 9.72
C LEU A 26 -11.85 -21.26 9.70
N PRO A 27 -11.63 -20.57 8.56
CA PRO A 27 -11.63 -19.12 8.53
C PRO A 27 -12.92 -18.63 9.19
N GLY A 28 -12.81 -18.17 10.44
CA GLY A 28 -13.90 -17.50 11.13
C GLY A 28 -14.26 -16.28 10.30
N ASP A 29 -15.55 -15.91 10.32
CA ASP A 29 -16.11 -14.81 9.56
C ASP A 29 -15.08 -13.72 9.31
N VAL A 30 -14.69 -13.55 8.03
CA VAL A 30 -13.72 -12.54 7.62
C VAL A 30 -14.36 -11.18 7.88
N ALA A 31 -14.11 -10.66 9.07
CA ALA A 31 -14.57 -9.36 9.51
C ALA A 31 -13.48 -8.34 9.23
N PHE A 32 -13.88 -7.22 8.63
CA PHE A 32 -13.00 -6.06 8.62
C PHE A 32 -12.78 -5.57 10.06
N ALA A 33 -11.58 -5.05 10.31
CA ALA A 33 -11.33 -4.30 11.52
C ALA A 33 -12.22 -3.05 11.57
N THR A 34 -12.37 -2.48 12.77
CA THR A 34 -13.02 -1.17 12.93
C THR A 34 -12.39 -0.16 11.97
N PRO A 35 -13.19 0.61 11.21
CA PRO A 35 -12.66 1.60 10.29
C PRO A 35 -11.85 2.64 11.06
N VAL A 36 -10.72 3.04 10.48
CA VAL A 36 -9.85 4.09 11.01
C VAL A 36 -9.82 5.28 10.06
N ARG A 37 -9.72 6.49 10.62
CA ARG A 37 -9.42 7.68 9.81
C ARG A 37 -7.95 7.63 9.44
N LEU A 38 -7.64 7.72 8.15
CA LEU A 38 -6.26 7.85 7.71
C LEU A 38 -5.78 9.29 7.92
N GLU A 39 -4.57 9.40 8.45
CA GLU A 39 -3.91 10.66 8.78
C GLU A 39 -2.53 10.69 8.14
N ALA A 40 -2.10 11.90 7.77
CA ALA A 40 -0.75 12.22 7.35
C ALA A 40 -0.19 13.28 8.30
N ASP A 41 0.94 13.00 8.95
CA ASP A 41 1.51 13.83 10.02
C ASP A 41 0.49 14.27 11.09
N GLY A 42 -0.43 13.35 11.45
CA GLY A 42 -1.46 13.58 12.47
C GLY A 42 -2.66 14.43 12.01
N VAL A 43 -2.76 14.73 10.72
CA VAL A 43 -3.88 15.47 10.12
C VAL A 43 -4.71 14.53 9.24
N PRO A 44 -6.04 14.52 9.34
CA PRO A 44 -6.88 13.73 8.46
C PRO A 44 -6.58 13.98 6.98
N ILE A 45 -6.41 12.90 6.21
CA ILE A 45 -6.20 13.01 4.77
C ILE A 45 -7.51 13.43 4.11
N ASP A 46 -7.52 14.63 3.54
CA ASP A 46 -8.66 15.21 2.82
C ASP A 46 -8.23 15.75 1.46
N VAL A 47 -8.91 15.33 0.39
CA VAL A 47 -8.64 15.80 -0.98
C VAL A 47 -9.39 17.10 -1.24
N THR A 48 -8.85 17.97 -2.09
CA THR A 48 -9.38 19.34 -2.15
C THR A 48 -10.83 19.46 -2.61
N ILE A 49 -11.19 18.74 -3.67
CA ILE A 49 -12.53 18.67 -4.26
C ILE A 49 -12.72 17.32 -4.97
N GLY A 50 -13.98 16.92 -5.16
CA GLY A 50 -14.35 15.71 -5.90
C GLY A 50 -14.18 14.43 -5.10
N HIS A 51 -13.88 13.33 -5.78
CA HIS A 51 -13.72 12.01 -5.18
C HIS A 51 -12.25 11.65 -5.00
N ALA A 52 -11.88 11.17 -3.82
CA ALA A 52 -10.58 10.56 -3.59
C ALA A 52 -10.49 9.23 -4.35
N ALA A 53 -9.36 9.00 -5.02
CA ALA A 53 -9.04 7.73 -5.66
C ALA A 53 -7.79 7.12 -5.01
N PRO A 54 -7.92 6.45 -3.85
CA PRO A 54 -6.79 5.90 -3.11
C PRO A 54 -6.25 4.60 -3.74
N TYR A 55 -4.94 4.42 -3.68
CA TYR A 55 -4.22 3.21 -4.07
C TYR A 55 -3.01 2.98 -3.17
N LEU A 56 -2.72 1.73 -2.81
CA LEU A 56 -1.65 1.38 -1.88
C LEU A 56 -0.57 0.55 -2.60
N ILE A 57 0.66 1.07 -2.68
CA ILE A 57 1.77 0.45 -3.42
C ILE A 57 3.13 0.87 -2.85
N ASP A 58 4.13 0.00 -2.97
CA ASP A 58 5.53 0.36 -2.73
C ASP A 58 6.03 1.22 -3.90
N PHE A 59 6.02 2.54 -3.73
CA PHE A 59 6.21 3.48 -4.83
C PHE A 59 7.69 3.80 -5.10
N ASP A 60 8.55 3.81 -4.09
CA ASP A 60 10.00 4.03 -4.24
C ASP A 60 10.86 2.78 -4.11
N GLY A 61 10.28 1.62 -3.80
CA GLY A 61 11.00 0.36 -3.71
C GLY A 61 11.70 0.15 -2.37
N ASP A 62 11.30 0.87 -1.32
CA ASP A 62 11.84 0.69 0.04
C ASP A 62 11.20 -0.50 0.79
N GLY A 63 10.19 -1.15 0.19
CA GLY A 63 9.47 -2.29 0.75
C GLY A 63 8.28 -1.89 1.65
N LEU A 64 8.05 -0.60 1.86
CA LEU A 64 6.90 -0.05 2.56
C LEU A 64 5.85 0.39 1.53
N ARG A 65 4.58 0.05 1.80
CA ARG A 65 3.49 0.49 0.93
C ARG A 65 3.12 1.92 1.27
N ASP A 66 3.30 2.79 0.30
CA ASP A 66 2.86 4.18 0.29
C ASP A 66 1.39 4.30 -0.09
N LEU A 67 0.76 5.38 0.36
CA LEU A 67 -0.60 5.74 -0.03
C LEU A 67 -0.55 6.77 -1.16
N LEU A 68 -1.05 6.39 -2.33
CA LEU A 68 -1.28 7.28 -3.46
C LEU A 68 -2.74 7.70 -3.45
N VAL A 69 -3.02 8.99 -3.65
CA VAL A 69 -4.39 9.49 -3.74
C VAL A 69 -4.54 10.38 -4.96
N GLY A 70 -5.32 9.92 -5.93
CA GLY A 70 -5.77 10.76 -7.04
C GLY A 70 -6.77 11.80 -6.53
N GLU A 71 -6.58 13.05 -6.95
CA GLU A 71 -7.53 14.12 -6.70
C GLU A 71 -7.94 14.83 -7.97
N PHE A 72 -9.08 15.49 -7.90
CA PHE A 72 -9.66 16.23 -9.01
C PHE A 72 -8.98 17.59 -9.24
N GLY A 73 -8.42 18.18 -8.17
CA GLY A 73 -7.64 19.42 -8.19
C GLY A 73 -8.48 20.69 -8.41
N LYS A 74 -8.02 21.84 -7.89
CA LYS A 74 -8.71 23.15 -8.08
C LYS A 74 -8.25 23.92 -9.33
N GLY A 75 -7.15 23.49 -9.96
CA GLY A 75 -6.56 24.16 -11.12
C GLY A 75 -7.28 23.82 -12.42
N LYS A 76 -7.02 24.59 -13.49
CA LYS A 76 -7.46 24.26 -14.84
C LYS A 76 -6.38 23.52 -15.59
N PHE A 77 -6.77 22.48 -16.32
CA PHE A 77 -5.84 21.70 -17.13
C PHE A 77 -5.37 22.54 -18.35
N PRO A 78 -4.05 22.59 -18.65
CA PRO A 78 -3.53 23.36 -19.78
C PRO A 78 -4.07 22.86 -21.13
N LYS A 79 -4.66 23.75 -21.93
CA LYS A 79 -5.26 23.37 -23.23
C LYS A 79 -4.22 22.85 -24.22
N GLU A 80 -2.98 23.30 -24.11
CA GLU A 80 -1.86 22.91 -24.96
C GLU A 80 -1.52 21.43 -24.78
N ARG A 81 -1.76 20.89 -23.57
CA ARG A 81 -1.57 19.47 -23.22
C ARG A 81 -2.75 18.59 -23.62
N LEU A 82 -3.87 19.16 -24.09
CA LEU A 82 -5.00 18.39 -24.61
C LEU A 82 -4.70 17.89 -26.04
N PRO A 83 -5.24 16.71 -26.42
CA PRO A 83 -5.34 16.32 -27.82
C PRO A 83 -6.06 17.38 -28.65
N GLU A 84 -5.63 17.60 -29.90
CA GLU A 84 -6.16 18.65 -30.79
C GLU A 84 -7.69 18.67 -30.88
N ARG A 85 -8.31 17.49 -31.04
CA ARG A 85 -9.76 17.28 -31.07
C ARG A 85 -10.53 17.78 -29.84
N LEU A 86 -9.84 18.07 -28.72
CA LEU A 86 -10.43 18.56 -27.48
C LEU A 86 -10.11 20.03 -27.19
N ARG A 87 -9.30 20.71 -28.02
CA ARG A 87 -8.86 22.09 -27.79
C ARG A 87 -9.91 23.13 -28.18
N GLU A 88 -10.69 22.85 -29.21
CA GLU A 88 -11.72 23.76 -29.75
C GLU A 88 -13.00 23.79 -28.91
N LYS A 89 -13.22 22.75 -28.09
CA LYS A 89 -14.38 22.69 -27.21
C LYS A 89 -14.18 23.66 -26.05
N ASP A 90 -15.24 24.39 -25.68
CA ASP A 90 -15.29 25.17 -24.44
C ASP A 90 -15.43 24.23 -23.22
N SER A 91 -14.46 23.34 -23.06
CA SER A 91 -14.38 22.39 -21.95
C SER A 91 -13.34 22.87 -20.97
N SER A 92 -13.79 23.35 -19.82
CA SER A 92 -12.90 23.64 -18.70
C SER A 92 -12.62 22.35 -17.95
N TYR A 93 -11.56 21.64 -18.33
CA TYR A 93 -11.08 20.50 -17.57
C TYR A 93 -10.36 21.00 -16.31
N ASN A 94 -10.57 20.32 -15.19
CA ASN A 94 -9.78 20.56 -13.99
C ASN A 94 -8.47 19.77 -14.08
N GLU A 95 -7.47 20.26 -13.37
CA GLU A 95 -6.14 19.65 -13.32
C GLU A 95 -6.10 18.58 -12.23
N GLY A 96 -6.52 17.37 -12.59
CA GLY A 96 -6.40 16.21 -11.70
C GLY A 96 -4.94 15.83 -11.48
N LYS A 97 -4.56 15.58 -10.23
CA LYS A 97 -3.19 15.29 -9.80
C LYS A 97 -3.13 14.10 -8.86
N LEU A 98 -1.93 13.55 -8.67
CA LEU A 98 -1.69 12.42 -7.78
C LEU A 98 -0.86 12.88 -6.58
N ARG A 99 -1.40 12.71 -5.37
CA ARG A 99 -0.67 12.88 -4.11
C ARG A 99 0.03 11.58 -3.73
N ILE A 100 1.25 11.66 -3.21
CA ILE A 100 2.04 10.55 -2.70
C ILE A 100 2.28 10.80 -1.22
N TYR A 101 1.72 9.95 -0.36
CA TYR A 101 1.90 9.96 1.08
C TYR A 101 2.88 8.85 1.46
N ARG A 102 4.10 9.22 1.85
CA ARG A 102 5.16 8.26 2.19
C ARG A 102 4.89 7.57 3.50
N ASN A 103 4.99 6.25 3.53
CA ASN A 103 4.92 5.46 4.75
C ASN A 103 6.30 5.43 5.42
N VAL A 104 6.43 6.02 6.60
CA VAL A 104 7.66 5.99 7.42
C VAL A 104 7.55 5.07 8.63
N GLY A 105 6.48 4.27 8.70
CA GLY A 105 6.21 3.30 9.74
C GLY A 105 6.50 1.87 9.27
N THR A 106 5.47 1.04 9.26
CA THR A 106 5.53 -0.35 8.77
C THR A 106 4.33 -0.65 7.88
N ASN A 107 4.32 -1.81 7.21
CA ASN A 107 3.15 -2.26 6.44
C ASN A 107 1.95 -2.64 7.30
N GLN A 108 2.17 -2.99 8.57
CA GLN A 108 1.12 -3.38 9.53
C GLN A 108 0.64 -2.20 10.37
N SER A 109 1.47 -1.18 10.55
CA SER A 109 1.17 0.06 11.25
C SER A 109 1.81 1.22 10.46
N PRO A 110 1.14 1.66 9.38
CA PRO A 110 1.66 2.71 8.52
C PRO A 110 1.63 4.06 9.25
N LEU A 111 2.66 4.87 8.99
CA LEU A 111 2.72 6.26 9.42
C LEU A 111 2.94 7.11 8.19
N PHE A 112 1.90 7.78 7.71
CA PHE A 112 2.02 8.59 6.50
C PHE A 112 2.56 9.98 6.82
N LYS A 113 3.54 10.42 6.04
CA LYS A 113 3.98 11.82 5.97
C LYS A 113 3.04 12.66 5.11
N ASP A 114 3.13 13.98 5.24
CA ASP A 114 2.48 14.90 4.31
C ASP A 114 2.85 14.57 2.86
N PHE A 115 1.98 14.97 1.94
CA PHE A 115 2.08 14.53 0.56
C PHE A 115 2.97 15.41 -0.30
N GLU A 116 3.54 14.78 -1.32
CA GLU A 116 4.03 15.46 -2.51
C GLU A 116 3.17 15.13 -3.72
N TYR A 117 3.13 16.03 -4.70
CA TYR A 117 2.53 15.69 -5.99
C TYR A 117 3.51 14.90 -6.85
N LEU A 118 3.02 13.85 -7.51
CA LEU A 118 3.79 13.12 -8.51
C LEU A 118 4.33 14.10 -9.57
N ARG A 119 5.63 13.98 -9.89
CA ARG A 119 6.28 14.81 -10.90
C ARG A 119 6.43 14.07 -12.24
N ALA A 120 6.25 14.82 -13.32
CA ALA A 120 6.57 14.43 -14.67
C ALA A 120 7.61 15.41 -15.23
N GLY A 121 8.89 15.07 -15.09
CA GLY A 121 10.00 15.96 -15.47
C GLY A 121 10.04 17.22 -14.59
N ARG A 122 9.80 18.40 -15.19
CA ARG A 122 9.81 19.68 -14.46
C ARG A 122 8.45 20.08 -13.89
N GLU A 123 7.38 19.44 -14.34
CA GLU A 123 6.00 19.75 -13.95
C GLU A 123 5.42 18.66 -13.04
N TYR A 124 4.22 18.90 -12.51
CA TYR A 124 3.43 17.85 -11.87
C TYR A 124 2.75 16.99 -12.94
N ALA A 125 2.72 15.68 -12.70
CA ALA A 125 1.90 14.78 -13.48
C ALA A 125 0.43 15.15 -13.26
N SER A 126 -0.27 15.44 -14.36
CA SER A 126 -1.69 15.77 -14.30
C SER A 126 -2.45 15.24 -15.52
N ILE A 127 -3.75 15.02 -15.32
CA ILE A 127 -4.68 14.60 -16.37
C ILE A 127 -5.89 15.55 -16.40
N PRO A 128 -6.54 15.73 -17.57
CA PRO A 128 -7.77 16.50 -17.63
C PRO A 128 -8.90 15.73 -16.96
N THR A 129 -9.58 16.36 -16.00
CA THR A 129 -10.75 15.81 -15.29
C THR A 129 -11.99 16.67 -15.54
N THR A 130 -13.18 16.07 -15.54
CA THR A 130 -14.48 16.73 -15.82
C THR A 130 -15.34 16.81 -14.60
#